data_AF-A4WTA9-F1
#
_entry.id   AF-A4WTA9-F1
#
_cell.length_a   1.000
_cell.length_b   1.000
_cell.length_c   1.000
_cell.angle_alpha   90.00
_cell.angle_beta   90.00
_cell.angle_gamma   90.00
#
_symmetry.space_group_name_H-M   'P 1'
#
loop_
_entity.id
_entity.type
_entity.pdbx_description
1 polymer ?
#
loop_
_entity_poly.entity_id
_entity_poly.type
_entity_poly.pdbx_seq_one_letter_code
_entity_poly.pdbx_strand_id
1 'polypeptide(L)'
;MNAGDDLKPCPFCGGTAQWFNFDDDCENAGGSAIECSGCGAASHVEFGRKENLASSWNRRAHLAEAAADVLAERARQISAEGWTPEHDDGHSRGQMATAAGCYILHQSHLGDELEVFWPWEMTWWKPTDRRRDLVKAAALLLAEIERLDRAEARAKTEATHA
;
A
#
# COMPACT_ATOMS: atom_id res chain seq x y z
N MET A 1 16.35 32.76 1.30
CA MET A 1 16.77 31.35 1.46
C MET A 1 16.32 30.91 2.84
N ASN A 2 15.19 30.21 2.94
CA ASN A 2 14.63 29.79 4.23
C ASN A 2 15.22 28.42 4.60
N ALA A 3 16.15 28.43 5.55
CA ALA A 3 16.51 27.25 6.32
C ALA A 3 15.29 26.83 7.17
N GLY A 4 14.87 25.57 7.12
CA GLY A 4 13.66 25.18 7.85
C GLY A 4 13.34 23.70 7.84
N ASP A 5 12.72 23.19 6.78
CA ASP A 5 12.07 21.88 6.83
C ASP A 5 12.45 21.02 5.63
N ASP A 6 13.27 20.00 5.86
CA ASP A 6 13.51 18.94 4.89
C ASP A 6 12.19 18.26 4.54
N LEU A 7 11.86 18.22 3.24
CA LEU A 7 10.69 17.51 2.75
C LEU A 7 10.93 16.00 2.86
N LYS A 8 10.03 15.31 3.58
CA LYS A 8 9.98 13.85 3.56
C LYS A 8 9.51 13.36 2.19
N PRO A 9 9.90 12.13 1.78
CA PRO A 9 9.42 11.52 0.55
C PRO A 9 7.89 11.47 0.49
N CYS A 10 7.33 11.55 -0.71
CA CYS A 10 5.90 11.61 -0.97
C CYS A 10 5.12 10.60 -0.10
N PRO A 11 4.10 11.05 0.64
CA PRO A 11 3.33 10.16 1.52
C PRO A 11 2.54 9.08 0.76
N PHE A 12 2.39 9.20 -0.57
CA PHE A 12 1.59 8.30 -1.39
C PHE A 12 2.44 7.25 -2.13
N CYS A 13 3.51 7.68 -2.80
CA CYS A 13 4.33 6.79 -3.63
C CYS A 13 5.78 6.64 -3.14
N GLY A 14 6.19 7.35 -2.08
CA GLY A 14 7.57 7.37 -1.61
C GLY A 14 8.57 8.11 -2.51
N GLY A 15 8.11 8.73 -3.61
CA GLY A 15 8.95 9.51 -4.53
C GLY A 15 9.42 10.86 -3.97
N THR A 16 10.30 11.55 -4.72
CA THR A 16 10.89 12.82 -4.27
C THR A 16 9.88 13.97 -4.28
N ALA A 17 9.81 14.69 -3.15
CA ALA A 17 9.00 15.89 -2.97
C ALA A 17 9.83 17.15 -3.21
N GLN A 18 9.26 18.16 -3.86
CA GLN A 18 9.95 19.39 -4.22
C GLN A 18 9.05 20.61 -3.96
N TRP A 19 9.67 21.73 -3.60
CA TRP A 19 8.99 23.01 -3.50
C TRP A 19 8.75 23.59 -4.89
N PHE A 20 7.51 24.00 -5.16
CA PHE A 20 7.11 24.74 -6.34
C PHE A 20 6.72 26.16 -5.92
N ASN A 21 7.41 27.18 -6.42
CA ASN A 21 7.10 28.58 -6.12
C ASN A 21 6.47 29.21 -7.36
N PHE A 22 5.34 29.90 -7.15
CA PHE A 22 4.69 30.71 -8.16
C PHE A 22 5.21 32.13 -7.98
N ASP A 23 6.10 32.58 -8.87
CA ASP A 23 6.59 33.95 -8.91
C ASP A 23 5.76 34.74 -9.92
N ASP A 24 5.11 35.80 -9.47
CA ASP A 24 4.43 36.77 -10.34
C ASP A 24 4.77 38.18 -9.84
N ASP A 25 5.10 39.11 -10.75
CA ASP A 25 5.73 40.42 -10.49
C ASP A 25 4.79 41.44 -9.79
N CYS A 26 3.69 40.98 -9.20
CA CYS A 26 2.67 41.81 -8.57
C CYS A 26 2.76 41.69 -7.05
N GLU A 27 2.69 42.81 -6.32
CA GLU A 27 2.93 42.94 -4.87
C GLU A 27 2.14 42.01 -3.93
N ASN A 28 1.18 41.22 -4.43
CA ASN A 28 0.43 40.23 -3.63
C ASN A 28 0.05 38.94 -4.39
N ALA A 29 0.79 38.54 -5.44
CA ALA A 29 0.44 37.38 -6.28
C ALA A 29 1.44 36.20 -6.22
N GLY A 30 2.26 36.10 -5.17
CA GLY A 30 3.19 34.98 -4.98
C GLY A 30 2.61 33.83 -4.16
N GLY A 31 2.91 32.58 -4.53
CA GLY A 31 2.43 31.37 -3.83
C GLY A 31 3.47 30.26 -3.76
N SER A 32 3.24 29.24 -2.94
CA SER A 32 4.08 28.04 -2.92
C SER A 32 3.26 26.78 -2.72
N ALA A 33 3.63 25.72 -3.43
CA ALA A 33 3.12 24.37 -3.26
C ALA A 33 4.30 23.41 -3.07
N ILE A 34 4.01 22.21 -2.58
CA ILE A 34 4.94 21.09 -2.63
C ILE A 34 4.35 20.05 -3.57
N GLU A 35 5.16 19.53 -4.48
CA GLU A 35 4.75 18.54 -5.48
C GLU A 35 5.64 17.29 -5.42
N CYS A 36 5.05 16.14 -5.71
CA CYS A 36 5.78 14.90 -5.97
C CYS A 36 6.06 14.71 -7.46
N SER A 37 7.35 14.65 -7.80
CA SER A 37 7.84 14.36 -9.16
C SER A 37 7.47 12.97 -9.72
N GLY A 38 7.05 12.03 -8.87
CA GLY A 38 6.70 10.67 -9.27
C GLY A 38 5.22 10.48 -9.61
N CYS A 39 4.32 10.95 -8.73
CA CYS A 39 2.88 10.71 -8.87
C CYS A 39 2.04 11.99 -9.06
N GLY A 40 2.66 13.17 -9.10
CA GLY A 40 1.97 14.46 -9.26
C GLY A 40 1.12 14.89 -8.06
N ALA A 41 1.28 14.23 -6.90
CA ALA A 41 0.59 14.66 -5.69
C ALA A 41 1.10 16.04 -5.27
N ALA A 42 0.19 16.97 -5.02
CA ALA A 42 0.52 18.34 -4.66
C ALA A 42 -0.18 18.77 -3.36
N SER A 43 0.47 19.66 -2.60
CA SER A 43 -0.19 20.39 -1.52
C SER A 43 -1.13 21.46 -2.08
N HIS A 44 -1.91 22.08 -1.20
CA HIS A 44 -2.55 23.36 -1.54
C HIS A 44 -1.48 24.44 -1.76
N VAL A 45 -1.85 25.50 -2.48
CA VAL A 45 -1.01 26.68 -2.66
C VAL A 45 -1.12 27.56 -1.41
N GLU A 46 -0.01 27.80 -0.75
CA GLU A 46 0.10 28.69 0.41
C GLU A 46 0.65 30.05 -0.04
N PHE A 47 -0.06 31.12 0.34
CA PHE A 47 0.33 32.50 0.06
C PHE A 47 0.97 33.13 1.30
N GLY A 48 1.95 34.02 1.13
CA GLY A 48 2.57 34.73 2.26
C GLY A 48 3.58 33.91 3.08
N ARG A 49 3.37 33.75 4.40
CA ARG A 49 4.33 33.08 5.31
C ARG A 49 4.22 31.56 5.22
N LYS A 50 5.24 30.93 4.64
CA LYS A 50 5.32 29.51 4.25
C LYS A 50 5.55 28.53 5.41
N GLU A 51 5.26 28.92 6.65
CA GLU A 51 5.73 28.27 7.88
C GLU A 51 5.14 26.87 8.10
N ASN A 52 4.00 26.55 7.46
CA ASN A 52 3.28 25.29 7.68
C ASN A 52 3.23 24.35 6.46
N LEU A 53 3.79 24.74 5.32
CA LEU A 53 3.63 23.96 4.09
C LEU A 53 4.40 22.64 4.16
N ALA A 54 5.66 22.69 4.59
CA ALA A 54 6.47 21.49 4.78
C ALA A 54 5.99 20.64 5.95
N SER A 55 5.57 21.24 7.07
CA SER A 55 5.03 20.48 8.20
C SER A 55 3.71 19.77 7.84
N SER A 56 2.87 20.39 7.01
CA SER A 56 1.67 19.77 6.44
C SER A 56 2.03 18.60 5.51
N TRP A 57 2.96 18.82 4.57
CA TRP A 57 3.44 17.76 3.67
C TRP A 57 4.10 16.60 4.42
N ASN A 58 4.84 16.90 5.49
CA ASN A 58 5.56 15.93 6.32
C ASN A 58 4.67 15.23 7.33
N ARG A 59 3.45 15.71 7.55
CA ARG A 59 2.45 15.01 8.36
C ARG A 59 2.15 13.69 7.69
N ARG A 60 2.26 12.60 8.44
CA ARG A 60 1.77 11.30 8.00
C ARG A 60 0.49 11.05 8.77
N ALA A 61 -0.58 10.72 8.07
CA ALA A 61 -1.69 10.05 8.73
C ALA A 61 -1.06 8.84 9.42
N HIS A 62 -1.26 8.72 10.73
CA HIS A 62 -1.00 7.45 11.38
C HIS A 62 -2.00 6.46 10.77
N LEU A 63 -1.58 5.77 9.72
CA LEU A 63 -2.17 4.47 9.42
C LEU A 63 -2.14 3.73 10.75
N ALA A 64 -3.29 3.21 11.18
CA ALA A 64 -3.32 2.33 12.33
C ALA A 64 -2.21 1.31 12.14
N GLU A 65 -1.36 1.11 13.15
CA GLU A 65 -0.14 0.30 13.05
C GLU A 65 -0.40 -1.06 12.38
N ALA A 66 -1.58 -1.64 12.64
CA ALA A 66 -2.06 -2.85 11.98
C ALA A 66 -2.20 -2.76 10.44
N ALA A 67 -2.71 -1.65 9.90
CA ALA A 67 -2.83 -1.46 8.46
C ALA A 67 -1.44 -1.30 7.80
N ALA A 68 -0.52 -0.59 8.47
CA ALA A 68 0.87 -0.48 8.00
C ALA A 68 1.57 -1.85 8.00
N ASP A 69 1.36 -2.68 9.03
CA ASP A 69 1.92 -4.03 9.11
C ASP A 69 1.42 -4.95 7.98
N VAL A 70 0.14 -4.84 7.60
CA VAL A 70 -0.44 -5.62 6.49
C VAL A 70 0.16 -5.21 5.15
N LEU A 71 0.31 -3.90 4.90
CA LEU A 71 0.94 -3.41 3.67
C LEU A 71 2.42 -3.78 3.60
N ALA A 72 3.13 -3.69 4.74
CA ALA A 72 4.53 -4.12 4.83
C ALA A 72 4.67 -5.63 4.58
N GLU A 73 3.76 -6.46 5.08
CA GLU A 73 3.78 -7.88 4.81
C GLU A 73 3.50 -8.21 3.35
N ARG A 74 2.54 -7.53 2.71
CA ARG A 74 2.30 -7.67 1.28
C ARG A 74 3.54 -7.32 0.46
N ALA A 75 4.21 -6.21 0.79
CA ALA A 75 5.47 -5.82 0.16
C ALA A 75 6.59 -6.86 0.37
N ARG A 76 6.66 -7.48 1.56
CA ARG A 76 7.61 -8.56 1.86
C ARG A 76 7.32 -9.81 1.03
N GLN A 77 6.07 -10.25 0.92
CA GLN A 77 5.68 -11.40 0.09
C GLN A 77 6.10 -11.21 -1.37
N ILE A 78 5.87 -10.01 -1.92
CA ILE A 78 6.30 -9.67 -3.29
C ILE A 78 7.83 -9.71 -3.41
N SER A 79 8.54 -8.99 -2.53
CA SER A 79 10.00 -8.80 -2.67
C SER A 79 10.84 -10.01 -2.25
N ALA A 80 10.42 -10.76 -1.24
CA ALA A 80 11.19 -11.89 -0.70
C ALA A 80 10.74 -13.24 -1.27
N GLU A 81 9.47 -13.39 -1.63
CA GLU A 81 8.89 -14.67 -2.07
C GLU A 81 8.53 -14.68 -3.56
N GLY A 82 8.58 -13.51 -4.23
CA GLY A 82 8.27 -13.39 -5.66
C GLY A 82 6.78 -13.53 -5.98
N TRP A 83 5.90 -13.35 -4.98
CA TRP A 83 4.44 -13.41 -5.14
C TRP A 83 3.93 -12.13 -5.79
N THR A 84 4.26 -11.93 -7.06
CA THR A 84 3.87 -10.74 -7.83
C THR A 84 2.37 -10.75 -8.15
N PRO A 85 1.77 -9.60 -8.49
CA PRO A 85 0.40 -9.55 -9.00
C PRO A 85 0.12 -10.55 -10.14
N GLU A 86 1.09 -10.76 -11.04
CA GLU A 86 0.98 -11.71 -12.16
C GLU A 86 1.03 -13.16 -11.70
N HIS A 87 1.82 -13.47 -10.67
CA HIS A 87 1.81 -14.78 -10.02
C HIS A 87 0.45 -15.06 -9.40
N ASP A 88 -0.10 -14.09 -8.67
CA ASP A 88 -1.38 -14.20 -7.98
C ASP A 88 -2.56 -14.39 -8.95
N ASP A 89 -2.48 -13.83 -10.16
CA ASP A 89 -3.46 -14.08 -11.23
C ASP A 89 -3.57 -15.56 -11.63
N GLY A 90 -2.53 -16.37 -11.38
CA GLY A 90 -2.54 -17.82 -11.54
C GLY A 90 -3.38 -18.57 -10.51
N HIS A 91 -3.74 -17.93 -9.39
CA HIS A 91 -4.45 -18.52 -8.25
C HIS A 91 -5.95 -18.19 -8.25
N SER A 92 -6.65 -18.50 -9.33
CA SER A 92 -8.05 -18.09 -9.56
C SER A 92 -9.13 -18.89 -8.81
N ARG A 93 -8.75 -19.94 -8.08
CA ARG A 93 -9.69 -20.84 -7.38
C ARG A 93 -9.87 -20.50 -5.89
N GLY A 94 -9.59 -19.26 -5.49
CA GLY A 94 -9.70 -18.81 -4.10
C GLY A 94 -8.59 -19.32 -3.19
N GLN A 95 -7.46 -19.76 -3.75
CA GLN A 95 -6.35 -20.34 -2.97
C GLN A 95 -5.78 -19.34 -1.98
N MET A 96 -5.68 -18.05 -2.32
CA MET A 96 -5.19 -17.03 -1.38
C MET A 96 -6.16 -16.83 -0.21
N ALA A 97 -7.48 -16.86 -0.48
CA ALA A 97 -8.49 -16.81 0.57
C ALA A 97 -8.44 -18.06 1.48
N THR A 98 -8.25 -19.26 0.92
CA THR A 98 -8.06 -20.50 1.70
C THR A 98 -6.81 -20.43 2.57
N ALA A 99 -5.68 -19.99 2.02
CA ALA A 99 -4.43 -19.81 2.75
C ALA A 99 -4.58 -18.78 3.89
N ALA A 100 -5.31 -17.68 3.66
CA ALA A 100 -5.64 -16.71 4.70
C ALA A 100 -6.48 -17.35 5.82
N GLY A 101 -7.46 -18.18 5.48
CA GLY A 101 -8.27 -18.94 6.44
C GLY A 101 -7.42 -19.84 7.35
N CYS A 102 -6.43 -20.53 6.77
CA CYS A 102 -5.48 -21.35 7.53
C CYS A 102 -4.73 -20.52 8.58
N TYR A 103 -4.18 -19.36 8.21
CA TYR A 103 -3.52 -18.46 9.17
C TYR A 103 -4.49 -17.86 10.22
N ILE A 104 -5.73 -17.53 9.84
CA ILE A 104 -6.73 -17.00 10.77
C ILE A 104 -7.06 -18.02 11.87
N LEU A 105 -7.12 -19.29 11.52
CA LEU A 105 -7.62 -20.34 12.40
C LEU A 105 -6.52 -21.18 13.05
N HIS A 106 -5.27 -21.10 12.59
CA HIS A 106 -4.14 -21.87 13.13
C HIS A 106 -3.97 -21.73 14.65
N GLN A 107 -4.14 -20.53 15.19
CA GLN A 107 -3.98 -20.25 16.62
C GLN A 107 -5.32 -20.36 17.39
N SER A 108 -6.34 -20.97 16.78
CA SER A 108 -7.63 -21.27 17.41
C SER A 108 -7.69 -22.75 17.83
N HIS A 109 -8.74 -23.13 18.54
CA HIS A 109 -9.00 -24.54 18.89
C HIS A 109 -9.21 -25.46 17.68
N LEU A 110 -9.31 -24.91 16.46
CA LEU A 110 -9.42 -25.65 15.20
C LEU A 110 -8.08 -25.72 14.44
N GLY A 111 -6.98 -25.23 15.02
CA GLY A 111 -5.72 -25.01 14.31
C GLY A 111 -5.12 -26.25 13.63
N ASP A 112 -5.04 -27.36 14.37
CA ASP A 112 -4.39 -28.60 13.91
C ASP A 112 -5.16 -29.28 12.76
N GLU A 113 -6.49 -29.13 12.72
CA GLU A 113 -7.33 -29.72 11.67
C GLU A 113 -7.24 -28.94 10.35
N LEU A 114 -6.85 -27.66 10.43
CA LEU A 114 -6.95 -26.74 9.31
C LEU A 114 -5.68 -26.62 8.48
N GLU A 115 -4.54 -27.11 8.99
CA GLU A 115 -3.30 -27.21 8.21
C GLU A 115 -3.48 -28.05 6.94
N VAL A 116 -4.39 -29.04 6.97
CA VAL A 116 -4.72 -29.91 5.84
C VAL A 116 -5.35 -29.13 4.67
N PHE A 117 -5.94 -27.97 4.92
CA PHE A 117 -6.54 -27.13 3.87
C PHE A 117 -5.54 -26.15 3.24
N TRP A 118 -4.27 -26.13 3.70
CA TRP A 118 -3.25 -25.29 3.10
C TRP A 118 -3.09 -25.63 1.61
N PRO A 119 -3.25 -24.66 0.69
CA PRO A 119 -3.42 -24.94 -0.73
C PRO A 119 -2.10 -25.10 -1.52
N TRP A 120 -0.96 -24.96 -0.86
CA TRP A 120 0.37 -24.93 -1.48
C TRP A 120 1.34 -25.89 -0.79
N GLU A 121 2.57 -25.97 -1.27
CA GLU A 121 3.63 -26.75 -0.62
C GLU A 121 3.81 -26.32 0.84
N MET A 122 3.92 -27.30 1.74
CA MET A 122 4.04 -27.06 3.19
C MET A 122 5.29 -26.26 3.58
N THR A 123 6.30 -26.17 2.71
CA THR A 123 7.48 -25.31 2.92
C THR A 123 7.13 -23.81 2.96
N TRP A 124 5.99 -23.43 2.38
CA TRP A 124 5.45 -22.06 2.43
C TRP A 124 4.54 -21.82 3.64
N TRP A 125 4.19 -22.88 4.37
CA TRP A 125 3.49 -22.76 5.64
C TRP A 125 4.47 -22.33 6.73
N LYS A 126 4.35 -21.08 7.19
CA LYS A 126 5.27 -20.47 8.16
C LYS A 126 4.52 -19.77 9.29
N PRO A 127 3.69 -20.49 10.09
CA PRO A 127 2.99 -19.89 11.22
C PRO A 127 3.97 -19.38 12.28
N THR A 128 3.53 -18.41 13.08
CA THR A 128 4.39 -17.74 14.07
C THR A 128 3.62 -17.47 15.36
N ASP A 129 3.06 -16.28 15.51
CA ASP A 129 2.20 -15.90 16.62
C ASP A 129 0.85 -15.39 16.09
N ARG A 130 -0.14 -15.29 16.98
CA ARG A 130 -1.51 -14.89 16.63
C ARG A 130 -1.59 -13.59 15.85
N ARG A 131 -0.87 -12.54 16.27
CA ARG A 131 -0.94 -11.23 15.61
C ARG A 131 -0.27 -11.32 14.24
N ARG A 132 0.93 -11.92 14.18
CA ARG A 132 1.70 -12.00 12.95
C ARG A 132 1.01 -12.86 11.88
N ASP A 133 0.34 -13.94 12.30
CA ASP A 133 -0.43 -14.79 11.39
C ASP A 133 -1.68 -14.09 10.87
N LEU A 134 -2.36 -13.27 11.70
CA LEU A 134 -3.44 -12.38 11.22
C LEU A 134 -2.96 -11.36 10.19
N VAL A 135 -1.75 -10.80 10.37
CA VAL A 135 -1.14 -9.89 9.39
C VAL A 135 -0.87 -10.60 8.06
N LYS A 136 -0.31 -11.82 8.08
CA LYS A 136 -0.13 -12.64 6.87
C LYS A 136 -1.46 -12.98 6.20
N ALA A 137 -2.47 -13.33 6.98
CA ALA A 137 -3.81 -13.61 6.45
C ALA A 137 -4.42 -12.39 5.76
N ALA A 138 -4.33 -11.22 6.39
CA ALA A 138 -4.83 -9.98 5.80
C ALA A 138 -4.06 -9.59 4.53
N ALA A 139 -2.75 -9.81 4.48
CA ALA A 139 -1.94 -9.59 3.28
C ALA A 139 -2.34 -10.54 2.12
N LEU A 140 -2.65 -11.80 2.41
CA LEU A 140 -3.17 -12.77 1.44
C LEU A 140 -4.59 -12.40 0.95
N LEU A 141 -5.46 -11.91 1.83
CA LEU A 141 -6.78 -11.40 1.43
C LEU A 141 -6.66 -10.16 0.55
N LEU A 142 -5.72 -9.26 0.86
CA LEU A 142 -5.43 -8.10 0.01
C LEU A 142 -5.01 -8.56 -1.38
N ALA A 143 -4.12 -9.54 -1.49
CA ALA A 143 -3.69 -10.11 -2.76
C ALA A 143 -4.86 -10.72 -3.58
N GLU A 144 -5.78 -11.44 -2.93
CA GLU A 144 -6.98 -12.00 -3.59
C GLU A 144 -7.90 -10.89 -4.09
N ILE A 145 -8.13 -9.84 -3.31
CA ILE A 145 -8.96 -8.69 -3.72
C ILE A 145 -8.32 -8.00 -4.92
N GLU A 146 -7.01 -7.71 -4.87
CA GLU A 146 -6.29 -7.11 -6.00
C GLU A 146 -6.40 -7.96 -7.28
N ARG A 147 -6.35 -9.30 -7.15
CA ARG A 147 -6.54 -10.25 -8.26
C ARG A 147 -7.96 -10.17 -8.84
N LEU A 148 -8.97 -10.11 -7.98
CA LEU A 148 -10.38 -9.96 -8.38
C LEU A 148 -10.60 -8.64 -9.11
N ASP A 149 -10.08 -7.54 -8.59
CA ASP A 149 -10.17 -6.21 -9.19
C ASP A 149 -9.54 -6.18 -10.59
N ARG A 150 -8.36 -6.80 -10.75
CA ARG A 150 -7.71 -6.94 -12.07
C ARG A 150 -8.54 -7.78 -13.03
N ALA A 151 -9.10 -8.90 -12.56
CA ALA A 151 -9.94 -9.76 -13.39
C ALA A 151 -11.20 -9.01 -13.88
N GLU A 152 -11.83 -8.23 -13.00
CA GLU A 152 -12.98 -7.40 -13.36
C GLU A 152 -12.62 -6.31 -14.37
N ALA A 153 -11.47 -5.65 -14.19
CA ALA A 153 -10.97 -4.64 -15.13
C ALA A 153 -10.70 -5.22 -16.54
N ARG A 154 -10.13 -6.44 -16.63
CA ARG A 154 -9.92 -7.14 -17.91
C ARG A 154 -11.25 -7.47 -18.60
N ALA A 155 -12.21 -8.02 -17.86
CA ALA A 155 -13.53 -8.34 -18.39
C ALA A 155 -14.27 -7.10 -18.92
N LYS A 156 -14.20 -5.95 -18.23
CA LYS A 156 -14.77 -4.68 -18.69
C LYS A 156 -14.10 -4.18 -19.98
N THR A 157 -12.79 -4.35 -20.09
CA THR A 157 -12.03 -3.95 -21.28
C THR A 157 -12.44 -4.79 -22.50
N GLU A 158 -12.53 -6.11 -22.34
CA GLU A 158 -12.97 -7.02 -23.40
C GLU A 158 -14.40 -6.73 -23.87
N ALA A 159 -15.33 -6.45 -22.93
CA ALA A 159 -16.70 -6.09 -23.26
C ALA A 159 -16.84 -4.72 -23.97
N THR A 160 -15.87 -3.82 -23.80
CA THR A 160 -15.87 -2.49 -24.46
C THR A 160 -15.31 -2.58 -25.89
N HIS A 161 -14.52 -3.61 -26.19
CA HIS A 161 -13.90 -3.82 -27.50
C HIS A 161 -14.60 -4.89 -28.36
N ALA A 162 -15.64 -5.53 -27.84
CA ALA A 162 -16.51 -6.49 -28.54
C ALA A 162 -17.74 -5.78 -29.15
#